data_AF-G3BLA3-F1
#
_entry.id   AF-G3BLA3-F1
#
_cell.length_a   1.000
_cell.length_b   1.000
_cell.length_c   1.000
_cell.angle_alpha   90.00
_cell.angle_beta   90.00
_cell.angle_gamma   90.00
#
_symmetry.space_group_name_H-M   'P 1'
#
loop_
_entity.id
_entity.type
_entity.pdbx_description
1 polymer ?
#
loop_
_entity_poly.entity_id
_entity_poly.type
_entity_poly.pdbx_seq_one_letter_code
_entity_poly.pdbx_strand_id
1 'polypeptide(L)'
;DDLNGTSTRPGSASRMVGEPDIAGTKCKGNLKGWMPKPNKNPRWGQAVFSGGRTVGSVANVTIRVAFATEKPALIYSSIELVVYNTGATLIRVPIAANVTRNQIRCPGFLTYGTTPVAGYPTGIDATTWPNWKIAGVRINMGAGNKKPKTSIDAVGLNLK
;
A
#
# COMPACT_ATOMS: atom_id res chain seq x y z
N ASP A 1 7.54 -1.43 15.49
CA ASP A 1 6.80 -0.90 16.65
C ASP A 1 6.41 0.56 16.51
N ASP A 2 5.32 0.82 15.78
CA ASP A 2 4.48 2.00 15.97
C ASP A 2 3.12 1.79 15.29
N LEU A 3 2.31 0.92 15.87
CA LEU A 3 0.96 0.60 15.36
C LEU A 3 0.01 1.81 15.32
N ASN A 4 0.39 2.94 15.95
CA ASN A 4 -0.46 4.10 16.17
C ASN A 4 -0.01 5.36 15.41
N GLY A 5 1.03 5.27 14.56
CA GLY A 5 1.54 6.38 13.74
C GLY A 5 2.07 7.59 14.55
N THR A 6 2.51 7.34 15.79
CA THR A 6 3.05 8.33 16.74
C THR A 6 4.56 8.49 16.66
N SER A 7 5.25 7.56 16.02
CA SER A 7 6.70 7.53 15.85
C SER A 7 7.19 8.67 14.95
N THR A 8 8.26 9.31 15.43
CA THR A 8 9.00 10.34 14.72
C THR A 8 10.20 9.77 13.95
N ARG A 9 10.56 8.50 14.18
CA ARG A 9 11.72 7.82 13.56
C ARG A 9 11.43 7.45 12.10
N PRO A 10 12.45 7.46 11.19
CA PRO A 10 12.30 6.91 9.85
C PRO A 10 12.09 5.38 9.90
N GLY A 11 11.03 4.85 9.29
CA GLY A 11 10.77 3.39 9.21
C GLY A 11 9.56 2.86 10.01
N SER A 12 9.03 1.70 9.60
CA SER A 12 7.60 1.29 9.61
C SER A 12 6.87 0.89 10.89
N ALA A 13 5.54 1.03 10.77
CA ALA A 13 4.50 0.27 11.47
C ALA A 13 4.10 -1.02 10.69
N SER A 14 3.82 -2.12 11.39
CA SER A 14 3.38 -3.42 10.85
C SER A 14 2.22 -4.01 11.65
N ARG A 15 1.12 -4.44 11.01
CA ARG A 15 0.34 -5.62 11.43
C ARG A 15 -0.39 -6.25 10.25
N MET A 16 -0.59 -7.56 10.36
CA MET A 16 -1.10 -8.48 9.34
C MET A 16 -2.48 -8.09 8.83
N VAL A 17 -2.71 -8.34 7.54
CA VAL A 17 -3.81 -7.74 6.80
C VAL A 17 -4.67 -8.78 6.09
N GLY A 18 -5.99 -8.72 6.32
CA GLY A 18 -7.00 -9.52 5.63
C GLY A 18 -7.57 -8.82 4.40
N GLU A 19 -8.33 -9.55 3.60
CA GLU A 19 -9.06 -8.97 2.45
C GLU A 19 -10.03 -7.89 2.94
N PRO A 20 -9.98 -6.68 2.37
CA PRO A 20 -10.88 -5.62 2.79
C PRO A 20 -12.33 -5.95 2.41
N ASP A 21 -13.23 -5.99 3.39
CA ASP A 21 -14.67 -6.12 3.12
C ASP A 21 -15.20 -4.90 2.34
N ILE A 22 -15.57 -5.14 1.09
CA ILE A 22 -16.10 -4.15 0.16
C ILE A 22 -17.60 -3.90 0.44
N ALA A 23 -18.34 -4.91 0.89
CA ALA A 23 -19.79 -4.92 1.00
C ALA A 23 -20.27 -4.38 2.36
N GLY A 24 -20.00 -3.10 2.65
CA GLY A 24 -20.49 -2.46 3.88
C GLY A 24 -19.75 -1.20 4.31
N THR A 25 -18.74 -0.78 3.54
CA THR A 25 -17.86 0.32 3.95
C THR A 25 -18.52 1.68 3.68
N LYS A 26 -18.64 2.52 4.73
CA LYS A 26 -19.12 3.91 4.63
C LYS A 26 -17.96 4.84 4.25
N CYS A 27 -18.23 5.95 3.54
CA CYS A 27 -17.19 6.93 3.15
C CYS A 27 -16.47 7.57 4.35
N LYS A 28 -17.11 7.57 5.53
CA LYS A 28 -16.61 8.20 6.75
C LYS A 28 -16.36 7.10 7.79
N GLY A 29 -15.10 6.95 8.19
CA GLY A 29 -14.65 5.89 9.10
C GLY A 29 -13.88 6.44 10.29
N ASN A 30 -13.81 5.63 11.36
CA ASN A 30 -12.92 5.91 12.49
C ASN A 30 -11.47 5.75 12.04
N LEU A 31 -10.64 6.79 12.25
CA LEU A 31 -9.21 6.77 11.91
C LEU A 31 -8.38 5.95 12.91
N LYS A 32 -8.68 4.66 13.03
CA LYS A 32 -7.91 3.70 13.84
C LYS A 32 -6.85 2.95 13.03
N GLY A 33 -6.70 3.26 11.74
CA GLY A 33 -5.71 2.62 10.87
C GLY A 33 -4.27 3.09 11.13
N TRP A 34 -3.31 2.36 10.58
CA TRP A 34 -1.91 2.29 11.06
C TRP A 34 -0.90 3.17 10.29
N MET A 35 -1.38 4.09 9.45
CA MET A 35 -0.50 4.86 8.55
C MET A 35 0.22 6.01 9.28
N PRO A 36 1.55 6.16 9.14
CA PRO A 36 2.28 7.28 9.74
C PRO A 36 1.87 8.63 9.12
N LYS A 37 1.87 9.69 9.94
CA LYS A 37 1.65 11.07 9.47
C LYS A 37 2.72 11.47 8.45
N PRO A 38 2.43 12.12 7.31
CA PRO A 38 3.45 12.73 6.45
C PRO A 38 4.34 13.70 7.22
N ASN A 39 5.60 13.81 6.79
CA ASN A 39 6.56 14.77 7.28
C ASN A 39 7.50 15.15 6.12
N LYS A 40 8.43 16.10 6.34
CA LYS A 40 9.52 16.45 5.42
C LYS A 40 10.39 15.23 5.05
N ASN A 41 10.52 14.28 5.96
CA ASN A 41 11.22 13.02 5.70
C ASN A 41 10.25 11.98 5.10
N PRO A 42 10.68 11.19 4.09
CA PRO A 42 9.87 10.12 3.53
C PRO A 42 9.41 9.14 4.61
N ARG A 43 8.09 8.89 4.64
CA ARG A 43 7.45 7.97 5.57
C ARG A 43 6.68 6.92 4.81
N TRP A 44 6.55 5.74 5.40
CA TRP A 44 5.96 4.61 4.72
C TRP A 44 5.36 3.64 5.73
N GLY A 45 4.29 3.00 5.30
CA GLY A 45 3.67 1.87 5.98
C GLY A 45 3.90 0.59 5.16
N GLN A 46 4.05 -0.56 5.81
CA GLN A 46 4.11 -1.85 5.11
C GLN A 46 3.19 -2.89 5.74
N ALA A 47 2.27 -3.40 4.91
CA ALA A 47 1.53 -4.62 5.16
C ALA A 47 2.45 -5.81 4.85
N VAL A 48 2.62 -6.71 5.80
CA VAL A 48 3.44 -7.93 5.62
C VAL A 48 2.50 -9.12 5.48
N PHE A 49 2.77 -9.96 4.49
CA PHE A 49 1.99 -11.18 4.25
C PHE A 49 2.80 -12.40 4.66
N SER A 50 2.22 -13.22 5.53
CA SER A 50 2.73 -14.56 5.84
C SER A 50 2.22 -15.54 4.78
N GLY A 51 2.75 -15.47 3.55
CA GLY A 51 2.29 -16.36 2.50
C GLY A 51 3.10 -16.23 1.22
N GLY A 52 3.68 -17.34 0.76
CA GLY A 52 4.51 -17.43 -0.45
C GLY A 52 3.73 -17.31 -1.76
N ARG A 53 2.69 -16.46 -1.81
CA ARG A 53 1.93 -16.18 -3.04
C ARG A 53 2.85 -15.55 -4.06
N THR A 54 2.76 -16.03 -5.30
CA THR A 54 3.51 -15.45 -6.41
C THR A 54 2.74 -14.30 -7.03
N VAL A 55 3.44 -13.34 -7.62
CA VAL A 55 2.79 -12.19 -8.27
C VAL A 55 1.78 -12.62 -9.34
N GLY A 56 2.09 -13.68 -10.08
CA GLY A 56 1.23 -14.23 -11.12
C GLY A 56 -0.10 -14.78 -10.62
N SER A 57 -0.18 -15.17 -9.34
CA SER A 57 -1.40 -15.66 -8.68
C SER A 57 -2.33 -14.56 -8.18
N VAL A 58 -1.87 -13.29 -8.22
CA VAL A 58 -2.61 -12.13 -7.71
C VAL A 58 -3.19 -11.34 -8.88
N ALA A 59 -4.51 -11.13 -8.85
CA ALA A 59 -5.22 -10.30 -9.82
C ALA A 59 -4.96 -8.81 -9.55
N ASN A 60 -5.09 -8.39 -8.30
CA ASN A 60 -4.88 -7.01 -7.88
C ASN A 60 -4.58 -6.90 -6.38
N VAL A 61 -4.02 -5.74 -6.01
CA VAL A 61 -3.85 -5.30 -4.62
C VAL A 61 -4.98 -4.33 -4.30
N THR A 62 -5.71 -4.58 -3.22
CA THR A 62 -6.75 -3.65 -2.74
C THR A 62 -6.34 -3.06 -1.40
N ILE A 63 -6.39 -1.73 -1.29
CA ILE A 63 -6.08 -1.00 -0.06
C ILE A 63 -7.33 -0.26 0.36
N ARG A 64 -7.76 -0.49 1.60
CA ARG A 64 -8.82 0.25 2.27
C ARG A 64 -8.24 1.47 2.96
N VAL A 65 -8.69 2.63 2.51
CA VAL A 65 -8.38 3.94 3.06
C VAL A 65 -9.61 4.48 3.78
N ALA A 66 -9.57 4.57 5.10
CA ALA A 66 -10.55 5.31 5.86
C ALA A 66 -10.30 6.80 5.77
N PHE A 67 -11.39 7.57 5.79
CA PHE A 67 -11.38 9.02 5.75
C PHE A 67 -12.19 9.61 6.89
N ALA A 68 -11.70 10.68 7.53
CA ALA A 68 -12.50 11.43 8.48
C ALA A 68 -13.46 12.44 7.81
N THR A 69 -13.16 12.82 6.56
CA THR A 69 -13.95 13.78 5.78
C THR A 69 -14.21 13.20 4.39
N GLU A 70 -15.33 13.60 3.77
CA GLU A 70 -15.66 13.21 2.39
C GLU A 70 -14.70 13.82 1.35
N LYS A 71 -13.96 14.86 1.77
CA LYS A 71 -12.96 15.55 0.96
C LYS A 71 -11.53 15.50 1.51
N PRO A 72 -10.92 14.30 1.63
CA PRO A 72 -9.59 14.16 2.22
C PRO A 72 -8.51 14.47 1.17
N ALA A 73 -7.54 15.32 1.50
CA ALA A 73 -6.32 15.41 0.71
C ALA A 73 -5.52 14.10 0.91
N LEU A 74 -5.32 13.34 -0.17
CA LEU A 74 -4.50 12.13 -0.17
C LEU A 74 -3.19 12.42 -0.86
N ILE A 75 -2.09 11.98 -0.27
CA ILE A 75 -0.75 12.15 -0.83
C ILE A 75 0.03 10.86 -0.54
N TYR A 76 -0.11 9.83 -1.38
CA TYR A 76 0.83 8.72 -1.40
C TYR A 76 1.76 8.89 -2.61
N SER A 77 3.06 8.85 -2.38
CA SER A 77 4.06 9.00 -3.45
C SER A 77 4.13 7.74 -4.31
N SER A 78 4.05 6.57 -3.70
CA SER A 78 3.99 5.29 -4.41
C SER A 78 3.31 4.21 -3.59
N ILE A 79 2.82 3.19 -4.30
CA ILE A 79 2.45 1.89 -3.74
C ILE A 79 3.33 0.86 -4.40
N GLU A 80 3.98 0.06 -3.57
CA GLU A 80 5.01 -0.88 -3.96
C GLU A 80 4.65 -2.29 -3.51
N LEU A 81 4.82 -3.26 -4.40
CA LEU A 81 4.93 -4.65 -4.00
C LEU A 81 6.32 -4.89 -3.43
N VAL A 82 6.37 -5.50 -2.26
CA VAL A 82 7.60 -5.96 -1.64
C VAL A 82 7.70 -7.45 -1.94
N VAL A 83 8.73 -7.85 -2.68
CA VAL A 83 8.82 -9.17 -3.30
C VAL A 83 10.21 -9.77 -3.09
N TYR A 84 10.28 -11.09 -3.10
CA TYR A 84 11.54 -11.83 -3.18
C TYR A 84 11.88 -12.11 -4.64
N ASN A 85 13.01 -11.57 -5.11
CA ASN A 85 13.51 -11.84 -6.45
C ASN A 85 14.18 -13.23 -6.54
N THR A 86 14.63 -13.60 -7.74
CA THR A 86 15.53 -14.74 -7.95
C THR A 86 16.82 -14.52 -7.14
N GLY A 87 17.05 -15.36 -6.13
CA GLY A 87 18.11 -15.17 -5.14
C GLY A 87 17.62 -14.71 -3.76
N ALA A 88 16.30 -14.67 -3.52
CA ALA A 88 15.66 -14.38 -2.23
C ALA A 88 15.99 -12.99 -1.64
N THR A 89 16.41 -12.04 -2.48
CA THR A 89 16.61 -10.65 -2.06
C THR A 89 15.28 -9.90 -2.10
N LEU A 90 15.02 -9.10 -1.07
CA LEU A 90 13.82 -8.26 -1.03
C LEU A 90 13.98 -7.05 -1.95
N ILE A 91 13.09 -6.94 -2.93
CA ILE A 91 12.98 -5.80 -3.85
C ILE A 91 11.64 -5.10 -3.62
N ARG A 92 11.62 -3.78 -3.84
CA ARG A 92 10.41 -2.96 -3.85
C ARG A 92 10.10 -2.56 -5.28
N VAL A 93 8.91 -2.89 -5.74
CA VAL A 93 8.48 -2.69 -7.12
C VAL A 93 7.25 -1.79 -7.13
N PRO A 94 7.35 -0.54 -7.61
CA PRO A 94 6.21 0.35 -7.69
C PRO A 94 5.16 -0.21 -8.65
N ILE A 95 3.92 -0.35 -8.19
CA ILE A 95 2.74 -0.69 -9.00
C ILE A 95 1.79 0.51 -9.16
N ALA A 96 2.01 1.57 -8.40
CA ALA A 96 1.38 2.86 -8.57
C ALA A 96 2.32 3.99 -8.12
N ALA A 97 2.24 5.13 -8.79
CA ALA A 97 3.00 6.34 -8.46
C ALA A 97 2.07 7.56 -8.43
N ASN A 98 2.44 8.58 -7.65
CA ASN A 98 1.72 9.84 -7.52
C ASN A 98 0.22 9.64 -7.24
N VAL A 99 -0.09 8.84 -6.22
CA VAL A 99 -1.45 8.45 -5.91
C VAL A 99 -2.17 9.63 -5.26
N THR A 100 -3.16 10.14 -5.99
CA THR A 100 -3.95 11.30 -5.58
C THR A 100 -5.35 10.91 -5.17
N ARG A 101 -6.05 11.83 -4.49
CA ARG A 101 -7.44 11.65 -4.05
C ARG A 101 -8.39 11.23 -5.18
N ASN A 102 -8.20 11.74 -6.40
CA ASN A 102 -9.09 11.45 -7.53
C ASN A 102 -9.11 9.96 -7.92
N GLN A 103 -8.11 9.19 -7.45
CA GLN A 103 -8.03 7.75 -7.66
C GLN A 103 -8.76 6.95 -6.58
N ILE A 104 -9.23 7.59 -5.49
CA ILE A 104 -10.06 6.94 -4.48
C ILE A 104 -11.53 7.26 -4.73
N ARG A 105 -12.32 6.21 -4.93
CA ARG A 105 -13.79 6.29 -4.94
C ARG A 105 -14.32 6.04 -3.53
N CYS A 106 -15.55 6.47 -3.23
CA CYS A 106 -16.23 5.95 -2.04
C CYS A 106 -16.99 4.67 -2.43
N PRO A 107 -16.91 3.58 -1.62
CA PRO A 107 -16.10 3.39 -0.40
C PRO A 107 -14.60 3.46 -0.66
N GLY A 108 -13.85 4.00 0.31
CA GLY A 108 -12.46 4.46 0.19
C GLY A 108 -11.46 3.37 -0.16
N PHE A 109 -11.48 2.91 -1.40
CA PHE A 109 -10.61 1.83 -1.89
C PHE A 109 -9.68 2.33 -2.98
N LEU A 110 -8.49 1.75 -2.95
CA LEU A 110 -7.53 1.79 -4.03
C LEU A 110 -7.30 0.37 -4.52
N THR A 111 -7.48 0.15 -5.82
CA THR A 111 -7.25 -1.15 -6.44
C THR A 111 -6.25 -0.99 -7.57
N TYR A 112 -5.15 -1.74 -7.49
CA TYR A 112 -4.07 -1.70 -8.48
C TYR A 112 -3.75 -3.09 -8.98
N GLY A 113 -3.55 -3.22 -10.29
CA GLY A 113 -2.95 -4.42 -10.85
C GLY A 113 -1.53 -4.65 -10.33
N THR A 114 -0.97 -5.81 -10.62
CA THR A 114 0.40 -6.16 -10.23
C THR A 114 1.47 -5.77 -11.25
N THR A 115 1.09 -5.03 -12.30
CA THR A 115 2.02 -4.56 -13.32
C THR A 115 2.92 -3.45 -12.75
N PRO A 116 4.25 -3.54 -12.89
CA PRO A 116 5.15 -2.47 -12.48
C PRO A 116 4.87 -1.16 -13.23
N VAL A 117 5.10 -0.03 -12.58
CA VAL A 117 5.10 1.28 -13.23
C VAL A 117 6.23 1.31 -14.27
N ALA A 118 5.93 1.80 -15.47
CA ALA A 118 6.91 1.91 -16.55
C ALA A 118 8.20 2.60 -16.09
N GLY A 119 9.35 2.01 -16.45
CA GLY A 119 10.68 2.52 -16.09
C GLY A 119 11.23 2.10 -14.72
N TYR A 120 10.48 1.31 -13.93
CA TYR A 120 10.93 0.81 -12.62
C TYR A 120 10.56 -0.67 -12.40
N PRO A 121 11.45 -1.48 -11.79
CA PRO A 121 12.91 -1.49 -11.84
C PRO A 121 13.44 -2.19 -13.10
N THR A 122 14.67 -1.87 -13.50
CA THR A 122 15.41 -2.55 -14.56
C THR A 122 15.59 -4.04 -14.22
N GLY A 123 15.36 -4.94 -15.19
CA GLY A 123 15.55 -6.39 -14.99
C GLY A 123 14.33 -7.17 -14.50
N ILE A 124 13.14 -6.54 -14.45
CA ILE A 124 11.87 -7.26 -14.32
C ILE A 124 11.34 -7.55 -15.73
N ASP A 125 11.28 -8.83 -16.08
CA ASP A 125 10.68 -9.28 -17.34
C ASP A 125 9.39 -10.07 -17.12
N ALA A 126 8.67 -10.31 -18.22
CA ALA A 126 7.36 -10.96 -18.18
C ALA A 126 7.42 -12.44 -17.75
N THR A 127 8.59 -13.08 -17.74
CA THR A 127 8.75 -14.49 -17.40
C THR A 127 9.11 -14.68 -15.93
N THR A 128 9.92 -13.79 -15.36
CA THR A 128 10.39 -13.86 -13.98
C THR A 128 9.41 -13.20 -13.01
N TRP A 129 8.84 -12.05 -13.37
CA TRP A 129 7.94 -11.27 -12.52
C TRP A 129 6.79 -12.10 -11.93
N PRO A 130 6.03 -12.87 -12.72
CA PRO A 130 4.88 -13.61 -12.20
C PRO A 130 5.28 -14.70 -11.18
N ASN A 131 6.55 -15.11 -11.15
CA ASN A 131 7.04 -16.18 -10.28
C ASN A 131 7.61 -15.68 -8.95
N TRP A 132 7.82 -14.37 -8.81
CA TRP A 132 8.36 -13.79 -7.58
C TRP A 132 7.35 -13.86 -6.44
N LYS A 133 7.83 -14.16 -5.22
CA LYS A 133 6.96 -14.27 -4.04
C LYS A 133 6.71 -12.90 -3.42
N ILE A 134 5.47 -12.61 -3.07
CA ILE A 134 5.08 -11.37 -2.40
C ILE A 134 5.34 -11.50 -0.90
N ALA A 135 6.16 -10.61 -0.37
CA ALA A 135 6.43 -10.44 1.06
C ALA A 135 5.50 -9.41 1.71
N GLY A 136 5.00 -8.45 0.94
CA GLY A 136 4.17 -7.38 1.47
C GLY A 136 3.77 -6.34 0.44
N VAL A 137 3.01 -5.35 0.91
CA VAL A 137 2.68 -4.13 0.18
C VAL A 137 3.15 -2.95 1.02
N ARG A 138 3.97 -2.12 0.41
CA ARG A 138 4.49 -0.90 1.01
C ARG A 138 3.78 0.31 0.40
N ILE A 139 3.33 1.23 1.24
CA ILE A 139 2.66 2.45 0.84
C ILE A 139 3.52 3.60 1.33
N ASN A 140 4.09 4.35 0.38
CA ASN A 140 4.94 5.49 0.67
C ASN A 140 4.10 6.77 0.71
N MET A 141 4.26 7.56 1.75
CA MET A 141 3.63 8.87 1.90
C MET A 141 4.36 9.89 1.03
N GLY A 142 3.62 10.77 0.37
CA GLY A 142 4.21 11.94 -0.26
C GLY A 142 4.63 13.00 0.75
N ALA A 143 5.35 14.01 0.26
CA ALA A 143 5.75 15.15 1.07
C ALA A 143 4.53 15.99 1.46
N GLY A 144 4.49 16.45 2.71
CA GLY A 144 3.41 17.32 3.17
C GLY A 144 3.58 17.75 4.62
N ASN A 145 3.06 18.94 4.92
CA ASN A 145 3.13 19.55 6.26
C ASN A 145 1.81 19.41 7.05
N LYS A 146 0.73 18.96 6.40
CA LYS A 146 -0.58 18.76 7.04
C LYS A 146 -0.90 17.28 7.12
N LYS A 147 -1.38 16.81 8.29
CA LYS A 147 -1.84 15.43 8.46
C LYS A 147 -3.05 15.19 7.55
N PRO A 148 -2.97 14.32 6.54
CA PRO A 148 -4.15 13.88 5.81
C PRO A 148 -5.01 13.14 6.83
N LYS A 149 -6.30 13.49 6.89
CA LYS A 149 -7.25 12.83 7.80
C LYS A 149 -7.70 11.49 7.20
N THR A 150 -6.72 10.66 6.89
CA THR A 150 -6.87 9.34 6.27
C THR A 150 -6.09 8.30 7.07
N SER A 151 -6.53 7.05 7.04
CA SER A 151 -5.80 5.92 7.60
C SER A 151 -5.92 4.70 6.71
N ILE A 152 -4.92 3.83 6.73
CA ILE A 152 -5.02 2.52 6.07
C ILE A 152 -5.61 1.54 7.07
N ASP A 153 -6.78 0.99 6.75
CA ASP A 153 -7.45 0.00 7.59
C ASP A 153 -7.04 -1.42 7.21
N ALA A 154 -6.94 -1.69 5.91
CA ALA A 154 -6.65 -3.00 5.35
C ALA A 154 -6.01 -2.88 3.95
N VAL A 155 -5.42 -3.98 3.50
CA VAL A 155 -4.53 -4.19 2.36
C VAL A 155 -4.60 -5.69 2.02
N GLY A 156 -5.34 -6.04 0.99
CA GLY A 156 -5.51 -7.42 0.53
C GLY A 156 -4.74 -7.70 -0.76
N LEU A 157 -4.41 -8.98 -0.95
CA LEU A 157 -4.04 -9.54 -2.25
C LEU A 157 -5.24 -10.34 -2.78
N ASN A 158 -5.86 -9.85 -3.84
CA ASN A 158 -6.98 -10.56 -4.46
C ASN A 158 -6.40 -11.56 -5.46
N LEU A 159 -6.74 -12.83 -5.28
CA LEU A 159 -6.24 -13.91 -6.13
C LEU A 159 -6.98 -13.93 -7.47
N LYS A 160 -6.35 -14.51 -8.50
CA LYS A 160 -6.99 -14.78 -9.80
C LYS A 160 -7.91 -16.00 -9.72
#